data_AF-A0A0F9X6Z9-F1
#
_entry.id   AF-A0A0F9X6Z9-F1
#
_cell.length_a   1.000
_cell.length_b   1.000
_cell.length_c   1.000
_cell.angle_alpha   90.00
_cell.angle_beta   90.00
_cell.angle_gamma   90.00
#
_symmetry.space_group_name_H-M   'P 1'
#
loop_
_entity.id
_entity.type
_entity.pdbx_description
1 polymer ?
#
loop_
_entity_poly.entity_id
_entity_poly.type
_entity_poly.pdbx_seq_one_letter_code
_entity_poly.pdbx_strand_id
1 'polypeptide(L)'
;MGHYHEHLWHTLLDRAPNTRLLARNVRITRKRNTLGELDMLYRTRDNSAPVHLEVAIKFFLGLPEGPGALTSQSRWIGPGGLDSLAIKCAHLRRHQLPLSTTLPALETLAHWLAPRDLGISAMGLAEQLIQRLAMPGVLYYPWHAEMPPPEGATADHRRGRWCFLSDWPELVARLTEQPRVARLEKPHWLAPPKREVFRPVAEVLPAIIDKVHTWRSPQQVMLHCPEKAHYERLFIVPDDWPRQVPLPPRIRD
;
A
#
# COMPACT_ATOMS: atom_id res chain seq x y z
N MET A 1 3.63 7.13 7.56
CA MET A 1 3.06 6.91 6.21
C MET A 1 1.62 6.45 6.27
N GLY A 2 1.31 5.34 6.96
CA GLY A 2 -0.08 4.86 7.15
C GLY A 2 -1.02 5.94 7.68
N HIS A 3 -0.73 6.50 8.85
CA HIS A 3 -1.58 7.55 9.46
C HIS A 3 -1.78 8.80 8.59
N TYR A 4 -0.75 9.22 7.84
CA TYR A 4 -0.89 10.35 6.92
C TYR A 4 -1.84 10.03 5.77
N HIS A 5 -1.71 8.83 5.19
CA HIS A 5 -2.59 8.36 4.12
C HIS A 5 -4.04 8.23 4.59
N GLU A 6 -4.23 7.65 5.77
CA GLU A 6 -5.53 7.52 6.43
C GLU A 6 -6.15 8.89 6.73
N HIS A 7 -5.37 9.85 7.25
CA HIS A 7 -5.85 11.22 7.46
C HIS A 7 -6.30 11.92 6.16
N LEU A 8 -5.60 11.67 5.04
CA LEU A 8 -6.03 12.18 3.73
C LEU A 8 -7.37 11.57 3.33
N TRP A 9 -7.57 10.26 3.52
CA TRP A 9 -8.86 9.62 3.26
C TRP A 9 -9.99 10.15 4.14
N HIS A 10 -9.73 10.40 5.43
CA HIS A 10 -10.70 11.07 6.31
C HIS A 10 -11.13 12.41 5.72
N THR A 11 -10.15 13.23 5.33
CA THR A 11 -10.40 14.56 4.75
C THR A 11 -11.16 14.47 3.43
N LEU A 12 -10.82 13.50 2.57
CA LEU A 12 -11.48 13.28 1.28
C LEU A 12 -12.95 12.88 1.47
N LEU A 13 -13.23 11.90 2.33
CA LEU A 13 -14.60 11.42 2.55
C LEU A 13 -15.47 12.43 3.31
N ASP A 14 -14.87 13.24 4.17
CA ASP A 14 -15.57 14.29 4.90
C ASP A 14 -15.95 15.48 3.99
N ARG A 15 -15.09 15.82 3.02
CA ARG A 15 -15.30 16.98 2.13
C ARG A 15 -15.91 16.64 0.78
N ALA A 16 -15.87 15.39 0.35
CA ALA A 16 -16.40 15.01 -0.95
C ALA A 16 -17.93 15.20 -0.99
N PRO A 17 -18.46 15.79 -2.08
CA PRO A 17 -19.86 16.20 -2.14
C PRO A 17 -20.84 15.03 -2.06
N ASN A 18 -20.43 13.81 -2.40
CA ASN A 18 -21.32 12.65 -2.47
C ASN A 18 -21.14 11.66 -1.31
N THR A 19 -20.35 12.02 -0.30
CA THR A 19 -20.09 11.17 0.86
C THR A 19 -20.37 11.89 2.15
N ARG A 20 -20.60 11.12 3.22
CA ARG A 20 -20.66 11.59 4.60
C ARG A 20 -19.86 10.63 5.46
N LEU A 21 -18.77 11.12 6.05
CA LEU A 21 -18.03 10.36 7.05
C LEU A 21 -18.89 10.21 8.32
N LEU A 22 -19.04 8.99 8.80
CA LEU A 22 -19.84 8.66 9.99
C LEU A 22 -18.94 8.47 11.21
N ALA A 23 -17.82 7.76 11.03
CA ALA A 23 -16.84 7.48 12.05
C ALA A 23 -15.46 7.22 11.45
N ARG A 24 -14.43 7.39 12.29
CA ARG A 24 -13.03 7.11 11.99
C ARG A 24 -12.38 6.38 13.17
N ASN A 25 -11.41 5.53 12.90
CA ASN A 25 -10.60 4.84 13.92
C ASN A 25 -11.47 4.17 15.01
N VAL A 26 -12.49 3.43 14.59
CA VAL A 26 -13.47 2.85 15.53
C VAL A 26 -12.87 1.61 16.18
N ARG A 27 -12.47 1.76 17.45
CA ARG A 27 -11.90 0.66 18.22
C ARG A 27 -12.97 -0.37 18.59
N ILE A 28 -12.77 -1.62 18.21
CA ILE A 28 -13.64 -2.74 18.57
C ILE A 28 -13.06 -3.47 19.77
N THR A 29 -13.85 -3.61 20.84
CA THR A 29 -13.39 -4.26 22.08
C THR A 29 -14.35 -5.34 22.56
N ARG A 30 -13.82 -6.33 23.27
CA ARG A 30 -14.61 -7.35 23.97
C ARG A 30 -13.97 -7.67 25.32
N LYS A 31 -14.74 -7.52 26.41
CA LYS A 31 -14.26 -7.80 27.79
C LYS A 31 -12.87 -7.20 28.07
N ARG A 32 -12.70 -5.91 27.78
CA ARG A 32 -11.44 -5.11 27.89
C ARG A 32 -10.31 -5.43 26.90
N ASN A 33 -10.46 -6.42 26.04
CA ASN A 33 -9.48 -6.69 24.98
C ASN A 33 -9.85 -5.94 23.70
N THR A 34 -8.86 -5.29 23.07
CA THR A 34 -9.05 -4.70 21.73
C THR A 34 -8.95 -5.81 20.70
N LEU A 35 -10.03 -6.02 19.95
CA LEU A 35 -10.11 -7.01 18.87
C LEU A 35 -9.56 -6.46 17.55
N GLY A 36 -9.57 -5.14 17.40
CA GLY A 36 -9.03 -4.42 16.26
C GLY A 36 -9.60 -3.01 16.19
N GLU A 37 -9.36 -2.34 15.07
CA GLU A 37 -9.84 -1.00 14.76
C GLU A 37 -10.34 -0.99 13.32
N LEU A 38 -11.46 -0.32 13.08
CA LEU A 38 -11.99 -0.06 11.75
C LEU A 38 -11.54 1.33 11.33
N ASP A 39 -10.89 1.43 10.17
CA ASP A 39 -10.33 2.71 9.73
C ASP A 39 -11.43 3.76 9.55
N MET A 40 -12.48 3.42 8.78
CA MET A 40 -13.53 4.39 8.41
C MET A 40 -14.91 3.75 8.25
N LEU A 41 -15.93 4.51 8.66
CA LEU A 41 -17.32 4.26 8.30
C LEU A 41 -17.87 5.50 7.60
N TYR A 42 -18.45 5.34 6.41
CA TYR A 42 -19.07 6.45 5.68
C TYR A 42 -20.36 6.02 4.98
N ARG A 43 -21.12 6.97 4.45
CA ARG A 43 -22.25 6.72 3.54
C ARG A 43 -22.06 7.52 2.27
N THR A 44 -22.66 7.03 1.19
CA THR A 44 -22.83 7.84 -0.01
C THR A 44 -24.22 8.50 0.01
N ARG A 45 -24.42 9.57 -0.75
CA ARG A 45 -25.73 10.26 -0.78
C ARG A 45 -26.82 9.46 -1.50
N ASP A 46 -26.42 8.60 -2.43
CA ASP A 46 -27.28 7.75 -3.26
C ASP A 46 -27.62 6.40 -2.59
N ASN A 47 -26.92 6.03 -1.52
CA ASN A 47 -27.15 4.77 -0.80
C ASN A 47 -27.10 4.96 0.71
N SER A 48 -28.18 4.60 1.38
CA SER A 48 -28.29 4.67 2.84
C SER A 48 -27.43 3.64 3.57
N ALA A 49 -26.99 2.58 2.90
CA ALA A 49 -26.15 1.53 3.46
C ALA A 49 -24.76 2.10 3.85
N PRO A 50 -24.37 2.02 5.14
CA PRO A 50 -23.03 2.35 5.56
C PRO A 50 -21.98 1.51 4.83
N VAL A 51 -20.83 2.12 4.58
CA VAL A 51 -19.65 1.50 4.01
C VAL A 51 -18.54 1.51 5.05
N HIS A 52 -18.08 0.34 5.44
CA HIS A 52 -16.82 0.15 6.14
C HIS A 52 -15.68 0.15 5.11
N LEU A 53 -14.73 1.06 5.25
CA LEU A 53 -13.56 1.15 4.38
C LEU A 53 -12.28 0.96 5.17
N GLU A 54 -11.54 -0.08 4.79
CA GLU A 54 -10.14 -0.26 5.19
C GLU A 54 -9.22 0.40 4.17
N VAL A 55 -8.20 1.12 4.65
CA VAL A 55 -7.22 1.82 3.80
C VAL A 55 -5.81 1.36 4.11
N ALA A 56 -5.00 1.17 3.08
CA ALA A 56 -3.58 0.87 3.27
C ALA A 56 -2.75 1.42 2.11
N ILE A 57 -1.53 1.83 2.41
CA ILE A 57 -0.54 2.18 1.40
C ILE A 57 0.60 1.18 1.45
N LYS A 58 0.89 0.51 0.33
CA LYS A 58 1.90 -0.56 0.31
C LYS A 58 2.81 -0.50 -0.90
N PHE A 59 4.05 -0.94 -0.69
CA PHE A 59 5.08 -0.99 -1.70
C PHE A 59 5.72 -2.36 -1.56
N PHE A 60 5.79 -3.12 -2.64
CA PHE A 60 6.34 -4.47 -2.61
C PHE A 60 7.37 -4.63 -3.72
N LEU A 61 8.48 -5.29 -3.41
CA LEU A 61 9.55 -5.63 -4.34
C LEU A 61 9.39 -7.12 -4.70
N GLY A 62 9.32 -7.41 -5.98
CA GLY A 62 9.19 -8.76 -6.52
C GLY A 62 10.53 -9.49 -6.49
N LEU A 63 10.53 -10.71 -5.94
CA LEU A 63 11.67 -11.61 -5.88
C LEU A 63 11.61 -12.62 -7.05
N PRO A 64 12.55 -12.57 -8.02
CA PRO A 64 12.68 -13.59 -9.05
C PRO A 64 12.80 -15.00 -8.47
N GLU A 65 13.55 -15.13 -7.38
CA GLU A 65 13.72 -16.34 -6.58
C GLU A 65 13.10 -16.13 -5.20
N GLY A 66 12.06 -16.87 -4.88
CA GLY A 66 11.25 -16.65 -3.70
C GLY A 66 10.19 -17.72 -3.50
N PRO A 67 9.37 -17.62 -2.44
CA PRO A 67 8.44 -18.68 -2.05
C PRO A 67 7.26 -18.81 -3.03
N GLY A 68 6.92 -20.05 -3.39
CA GLY A 68 5.77 -20.39 -4.22
C GLY A 68 5.99 -20.23 -5.73
N ALA A 69 4.92 -20.32 -6.51
CA ALA A 69 4.95 -20.15 -7.97
C ALA A 69 5.35 -18.73 -8.39
N LEU A 70 5.72 -18.53 -9.66
CA LEU A 70 6.18 -17.24 -10.20
C LEU A 70 5.18 -16.08 -10.00
N THR A 71 3.87 -16.37 -10.06
CA THR A 71 2.79 -15.41 -9.85
C THR A 71 2.35 -15.30 -8.38
N SER A 72 3.04 -15.96 -7.44
CA SER A 72 2.64 -15.96 -6.03
C SER A 72 2.80 -14.57 -5.41
N GLN A 73 1.76 -14.12 -4.69
CA GLN A 73 1.82 -12.91 -3.86
C GLN A 73 2.92 -12.98 -2.77
N SER A 74 3.41 -14.18 -2.42
CA SER A 74 4.46 -14.34 -1.40
C SER A 74 5.84 -13.89 -1.88
N ARG A 75 6.04 -13.77 -3.20
CA ARG A 75 7.28 -13.24 -3.82
C ARG A 75 7.36 -11.72 -3.77
N TRP A 76 6.31 -11.04 -3.32
CA TRP A 76 6.22 -9.59 -3.29
C TRP A 76 6.37 -9.13 -1.85
N ILE A 77 7.60 -8.77 -1.47
CA ILE A 77 7.96 -8.45 -0.09
C ILE A 77 8.10 -6.95 0.13
N GLY A 78 7.73 -6.47 1.31
CA GLY A 78 7.95 -5.07 1.65
C GLY A 78 9.45 -4.75 1.65
N PRO A 79 9.86 -3.49 1.39
CA PRO A 79 11.27 -3.10 1.39
C PRO A 79 12.01 -3.48 2.69
N GLY A 80 11.31 -3.49 3.83
CA GLY A 80 11.90 -3.91 5.12
C GLY A 80 12.03 -5.44 5.32
N GLY A 81 11.55 -6.27 4.39
CA GLY A 81 11.56 -7.74 4.50
C GLY A 81 10.62 -8.32 5.57
N LEU A 82 9.86 -7.49 6.29
CA LEU A 82 9.00 -7.92 7.41
C LEU A 82 7.57 -8.27 6.99
N ASP A 83 7.13 -7.84 5.80
CA ASP A 83 5.80 -8.18 5.28
C ASP A 83 5.87 -8.65 3.83
N SER A 84 4.77 -9.25 3.37
CA SER A 84 4.56 -9.61 1.97
C SER A 84 3.14 -9.25 1.55
N LEU A 85 2.92 -9.14 0.25
CA LEU A 85 1.59 -8.92 -0.32
C LEU A 85 0.65 -10.05 0.12
N ALA A 86 1.14 -11.30 0.13
CA ALA A 86 0.36 -12.44 0.61
C ALA A 86 -0.09 -12.29 2.07
N ILE A 87 0.81 -11.90 2.98
CA ILE A 87 0.48 -11.67 4.39
C ILE A 87 -0.54 -10.53 4.53
N LYS A 88 -0.31 -9.40 3.84
CA LYS A 88 -1.19 -8.24 3.92
C LYS A 88 -2.59 -8.56 3.38
N CYS A 89 -2.68 -9.21 2.22
CA CYS A 89 -3.94 -9.64 1.63
C CYS A 89 -4.66 -10.66 2.51
N ALA A 90 -3.95 -11.65 3.07
CA ALA A 90 -4.55 -12.64 3.97
C ALA A 90 -5.10 -12.00 5.24
N HIS A 91 -4.35 -11.09 5.87
CA HIS A 91 -4.80 -10.37 7.05
C HIS A 91 -6.03 -9.49 6.76
N LEU A 92 -6.03 -8.75 5.64
CA LEU A 92 -7.16 -7.92 5.25
C LEU A 92 -8.44 -8.76 5.04
N ARG A 93 -8.35 -9.86 4.30
CA ARG A 93 -9.51 -10.72 4.00
C ARG A 93 -10.01 -11.51 5.19
N ARG A 94 -9.11 -12.04 6.02
CA ARG A 94 -9.47 -12.97 7.11
C ARG A 94 -9.74 -12.27 8.44
N HIS A 95 -9.31 -11.02 8.59
CA HIS A 95 -9.42 -10.30 9.85
C HIS A 95 -10.01 -8.90 9.71
N GLN A 96 -9.36 -7.97 9.01
CA GLN A 96 -9.76 -6.56 9.02
C GLN A 96 -11.15 -6.33 8.41
N LEU A 97 -11.41 -6.87 7.21
CA LEU A 97 -12.73 -6.69 6.58
C LEU A 97 -13.83 -7.38 7.41
N PRO A 98 -13.71 -8.68 7.79
CA PRO A 98 -14.72 -9.36 8.60
C PRO A 98 -14.91 -8.78 10.00
N LEU A 99 -13.94 -8.04 10.57
CA LEU A 99 -14.05 -7.47 11.92
C LEU A 99 -15.34 -6.67 12.08
N SER A 100 -15.69 -5.91 11.05
CA SER A 100 -16.86 -5.03 11.02
C SER A 100 -18.22 -5.74 11.13
N THR A 101 -18.29 -7.04 10.84
CA THR A 101 -19.52 -7.86 10.95
C THR A 101 -19.53 -8.77 12.16
N THR A 102 -18.52 -8.70 13.03
CA THR A 102 -18.52 -9.41 14.31
C THR A 102 -19.54 -8.81 15.27
N LEU A 103 -20.10 -9.62 16.19
CA LEU A 103 -21.08 -9.13 17.17
C LEU A 103 -20.58 -7.92 17.98
N PRO A 104 -19.35 -7.89 18.54
CA PRO A 104 -18.86 -6.71 19.25
C PRO A 104 -18.74 -5.47 18.36
N ALA A 105 -18.43 -5.65 17.07
CA ALA A 105 -18.41 -4.54 16.12
C ALA A 105 -19.81 -4.03 15.83
N LEU A 106 -20.78 -4.91 15.57
CA LEU A 106 -22.17 -4.50 15.32
C LEU A 106 -22.78 -3.76 16.52
N GLU A 107 -22.49 -4.22 17.75
CA GLU A 107 -22.88 -3.51 18.99
C GLU A 107 -22.26 -2.11 19.05
N THR A 108 -20.96 -2.01 18.75
CA THR A 108 -20.24 -0.72 18.71
C THR A 108 -20.77 0.21 17.62
N LEU A 109 -21.17 -0.35 16.48
CA LEU A 109 -21.59 0.39 15.29
C LEU A 109 -23.09 0.70 15.25
N ALA A 110 -23.90 0.14 16.17
CA ALA A 110 -25.35 0.12 16.10
C ALA A 110 -26.00 1.49 15.79
N HIS A 111 -25.50 2.56 16.42
CA HIS A 111 -26.02 3.91 16.21
C HIS A 111 -25.81 4.45 14.78
N TRP A 112 -24.72 4.06 14.11
CA TRP A 112 -24.46 4.45 12.72
C TRP A 112 -25.11 3.51 11.70
N LEU A 113 -25.37 2.26 12.07
CA LEU A 113 -26.02 1.29 11.18
C LEU A 113 -27.54 1.49 11.13
N ALA A 114 -28.17 1.84 12.25
CA ALA A 114 -29.61 2.09 12.35
C ALA A 114 -29.92 3.52 12.86
N PRO A 115 -29.79 4.56 12.02
CA PRO A 115 -30.32 5.88 12.34
C PRO A 115 -31.84 5.79 12.48
N ARG A 116 -32.40 6.48 13.47
CA ARG A 116 -33.84 6.49 13.78
C ARG A 116 -34.73 6.91 12.60
N ASP A 117 -34.15 7.56 11.59
CA ASP A 117 -34.85 8.07 10.39
C ASP A 117 -34.99 7.01 9.28
N LEU A 118 -34.25 5.90 9.37
CA LEU A 118 -34.42 4.75 8.48
C LEU A 118 -35.30 3.75 9.21
N GLY A 119 -36.57 3.67 8.80
CA GLY A 119 -37.55 2.76 9.37
C GLY A 119 -37.05 1.31 9.48
N ILE A 120 -37.73 0.53 10.32
CA ILE A 120 -37.38 -0.85 10.67
C ILE A 120 -37.04 -1.66 9.40
N SER A 121 -35.75 -1.95 9.20
CA SER A 121 -35.30 -2.81 8.10
C SER A 121 -35.43 -4.27 8.51
N ALA A 122 -36.00 -5.09 7.61
CA ALA A 122 -36.13 -6.53 7.81
C ALA A 122 -34.79 -7.29 7.69
N MET A 123 -33.74 -6.64 7.16
CA MET A 123 -32.40 -7.22 7.03
C MET A 123 -31.59 -7.07 8.33
N GLY A 124 -30.77 -8.08 8.64
CA GLY A 124 -29.86 -8.01 9.79
C GLY A 124 -28.88 -6.85 9.67
N LEU A 125 -28.51 -6.20 10.79
CA LEU A 125 -27.56 -5.07 10.84
C LEU A 125 -26.26 -5.32 10.06
N ALA A 126 -25.78 -6.57 10.04
CA ALA A 126 -24.58 -6.97 9.31
C ALA A 126 -24.73 -6.91 7.79
N GLU A 127 -25.92 -7.25 7.28
CA GLU A 127 -26.21 -7.28 5.84
C GLU A 127 -26.38 -5.87 5.26
N GLN A 128 -26.55 -4.87 6.12
CA GLN A 128 -26.66 -3.47 5.76
C GLN A 128 -25.29 -2.78 5.62
N LEU A 129 -24.19 -3.46 5.99
CA LEU A 129 -22.84 -2.91 5.97
C LEU A 129 -22.06 -3.40 4.74
N ILE A 130 -21.65 -2.46 3.89
CA ILE A 130 -20.79 -2.75 2.73
C ILE A 130 -19.33 -2.67 3.16
N GLN A 131 -18.55 -3.71 2.92
CA GLN A 131 -17.11 -3.71 3.18
C GLN A 131 -16.34 -3.33 1.92
N ARG A 132 -15.38 -2.41 2.04
CA ARG A 132 -14.49 -1.99 0.96
C ARG A 132 -13.04 -1.92 1.44
N LEU A 133 -12.14 -2.08 0.48
CA LEU A 133 -10.70 -1.93 0.67
C LEU A 133 -10.16 -0.93 -0.36
N ALA A 134 -9.35 0.02 0.10
CA ALA A 134 -8.49 0.81 -0.77
C ALA A 134 -7.02 0.58 -0.39
N MET A 135 -6.29 -0.17 -1.23
CA MET A 135 -4.86 -0.43 -1.02
C MET A 135 -3.99 0.11 -2.17
N PRO A 136 -3.89 1.45 -2.37
CA PRO A 136 -2.96 2.00 -3.35
C PRO A 136 -1.51 1.64 -3.01
N GLY A 137 -0.69 1.56 -4.06
CA GLY A 137 0.67 1.12 -3.90
C GLY A 137 1.46 1.11 -5.20
N VAL A 138 2.64 0.52 -5.14
CA VAL A 138 3.48 0.25 -6.32
C VAL A 138 4.10 -1.14 -6.17
N LEU A 139 4.04 -1.91 -7.26
CA LEU A 139 4.77 -3.15 -7.40
C LEU A 139 6.09 -2.87 -8.12
N TYR A 140 7.21 -3.17 -7.46
CA TYR A 140 8.55 -2.96 -8.00
C TYR A 140 9.09 -4.26 -8.57
N TYR A 141 9.42 -4.25 -9.84
CA TYR A 141 9.93 -5.37 -10.59
C TYR A 141 11.47 -5.37 -10.56
N PRO A 142 12.12 -6.53 -10.49
CA PRO A 142 13.58 -6.62 -10.52
C PRO A 142 14.10 -6.06 -11.85
N TRP A 143 15.15 -5.25 -11.82
CA TRP A 143 15.65 -4.59 -13.03
C TRP A 143 16.32 -5.54 -14.03
N HIS A 144 16.89 -6.66 -13.56
CA HIS A 144 17.66 -7.62 -14.36
C HIS A 144 16.87 -8.87 -14.78
N ALA A 145 15.61 -8.99 -14.35
CA ALA A 145 14.81 -10.18 -14.60
C ALA A 145 13.38 -9.81 -15.01
N GLU A 146 12.83 -10.55 -15.97
CA GLU A 146 11.41 -10.49 -16.23
C GLU A 146 10.66 -11.25 -15.13
N MET A 147 9.59 -10.64 -14.63
CA MET A 147 8.76 -11.24 -13.60
C MET A 147 7.29 -10.95 -13.90
N PRO A 148 6.42 -11.98 -13.92
CA PRO A 148 5.00 -11.75 -14.11
C PRO A 148 4.40 -11.00 -12.89
N PRO A 149 3.31 -10.26 -13.06
CA PRO A 149 2.58 -9.68 -11.93
C PRO A 149 2.07 -10.79 -10.99
N PRO A 150 1.85 -10.47 -9.70
CA PRO A 150 1.22 -11.41 -8.80
C PRO A 150 -0.23 -11.66 -9.19
N GLU A 151 -0.74 -12.83 -8.84
CA GLU A 151 -2.16 -13.12 -8.89
C GLU A 151 -2.97 -12.04 -8.15
N GLY A 152 -4.06 -11.59 -8.75
CA GLY A 152 -4.95 -10.57 -8.20
C GLY A 152 -4.46 -9.11 -8.37
N ALA A 153 -3.32 -8.86 -9.02
CA ALA A 153 -2.95 -7.51 -9.42
C ALA A 153 -3.85 -7.01 -10.56
N THR A 154 -4.26 -5.73 -10.52
CA THR A 154 -5.02 -5.12 -11.62
C THR A 154 -4.14 -4.97 -12.87
N ALA A 155 -4.72 -4.95 -14.08
CA ALA A 155 -3.94 -4.85 -15.31
C ALA A 155 -3.07 -3.58 -15.38
N ASP A 156 -3.56 -2.49 -14.79
CA ASP A 156 -3.02 -1.14 -14.78
C ASP A 156 -2.33 -0.76 -13.45
N HIS A 157 -2.02 -1.73 -12.59
CA HIS A 157 -1.37 -1.45 -11.32
C HIS A 157 -0.07 -0.65 -11.53
N ARG A 158 0.25 0.24 -10.60
CA ARG A 158 1.46 1.07 -10.70
C ARG A 158 2.71 0.19 -10.59
N ARG A 159 3.61 0.38 -11.55
CA ARG A 159 4.88 -0.34 -11.64
C ARG A 159 6.06 0.59 -11.33
N GLY A 160 7.12 -0.01 -10.81
CA GLY A 160 8.45 0.57 -10.75
C GLY A 160 9.50 -0.52 -10.90
N ARG A 161 10.78 -0.15 -10.87
CA ARG A 161 11.90 -1.10 -10.83
C ARG A 161 12.57 -1.13 -9.46
N TRP A 162 13.29 -2.19 -9.16
CA TRP A 162 14.25 -2.19 -8.07
C TRP A 162 15.58 -2.81 -8.51
N CYS A 163 16.69 -2.34 -7.94
CA CYS A 163 18.03 -2.87 -8.17
C CYS A 163 18.85 -2.87 -6.87
N PHE A 164 19.88 -3.71 -6.84
CA PHE A 164 20.92 -3.60 -5.82
C PHE A 164 21.72 -2.32 -5.98
N LEU A 165 22.47 -1.95 -4.94
CA LEU A 165 23.33 -0.78 -5.01
C LEU A 165 24.49 -1.02 -5.98
N SER A 166 25.04 -2.23 -5.96
CA SER A 166 26.08 -2.70 -6.89
C SER A 166 25.65 -2.65 -8.36
N ASP A 167 24.36 -2.82 -8.61
CA ASP A 167 23.78 -2.85 -9.97
C ASP A 167 23.56 -1.46 -10.56
N TRP A 168 23.58 -0.42 -9.73
CA TRP A 168 23.24 0.94 -10.15
C TRP A 168 24.06 1.43 -11.36
N PRO A 169 25.40 1.28 -11.41
CA PRO A 169 26.19 1.75 -12.55
C PRO A 169 25.76 1.12 -13.87
N GLU A 170 25.47 -0.18 -13.86
CA GLU A 170 25.01 -0.89 -15.05
C GLU A 170 23.59 -0.46 -15.45
N LEU A 171 22.68 -0.32 -14.48
CA LEU A 171 21.33 0.16 -14.74
C LEU A 171 21.36 1.52 -15.44
N VAL A 172 22.19 2.46 -14.97
CA VAL A 172 22.32 3.79 -15.57
C VAL A 172 22.98 3.72 -16.94
N ALA A 173 24.00 2.87 -17.13
CA ALA A 173 24.65 2.70 -18.44
C ALA A 173 23.68 2.15 -19.51
N ARG A 174 22.69 1.35 -19.11
CA ARG A 174 21.62 0.85 -20.01
C ARG A 174 20.54 1.89 -20.31
N LEU A 175 20.48 2.99 -19.56
CA LEU A 175 19.56 4.09 -19.91
C LEU A 175 20.13 4.81 -21.13
N THR A 176 19.34 4.88 -22.19
CA THR A 176 19.71 5.52 -23.46
C THR A 176 19.91 7.03 -23.36
N GLU A 177 19.45 7.63 -22.26
CA GLU A 177 19.49 9.08 -21.99
C GLU A 177 20.18 9.34 -20.65
N GLN A 178 20.67 10.56 -20.43
CA GLN A 178 21.13 10.98 -19.09
C GLN A 178 19.90 11.32 -18.23
N PRO A 179 19.45 10.42 -17.33
CA PRO A 179 18.27 10.70 -16.54
C PRO A 179 18.58 11.78 -15.49
N ARG A 180 17.54 12.52 -15.11
CA ARG A 180 17.57 13.27 -13.85
C ARG A 180 16.89 12.46 -12.77
N VAL A 181 17.33 12.61 -11.53
CA VAL A 181 16.85 11.85 -10.39
C VAL A 181 16.34 12.78 -9.29
N ALA A 182 15.28 12.36 -8.62
CA ALA A 182 14.77 12.97 -7.40
C ALA A 182 14.59 11.89 -6.32
N ARG A 183 15.02 12.17 -5.09
CA ARG A 183 14.77 11.28 -3.95
C ARG A 183 13.30 11.38 -3.55
N LEU A 184 12.69 10.23 -3.24
CA LEU A 184 11.35 10.16 -2.70
C LEU A 184 11.41 9.89 -1.21
N GLU A 185 11.06 10.88 -0.41
CA GLU A 185 11.05 10.80 1.05
C GLU A 185 9.64 10.55 1.57
N LYS A 186 9.54 9.92 2.74
CA LYS A 186 8.26 9.80 3.44
C LYS A 186 7.82 11.20 3.92
N PRO A 187 6.54 11.60 3.79
CA PRO A 187 5.40 10.77 3.38
C PRO A 187 5.04 10.80 1.87
N HIS A 188 5.92 11.26 0.99
CA HIS A 188 5.62 11.56 -0.41
C HIS A 188 5.92 10.43 -1.39
N TRP A 189 6.07 9.18 -0.92
CA TRP A 189 6.44 8.05 -1.79
C TRP A 189 5.48 7.77 -2.96
N LEU A 190 4.20 8.18 -2.91
CA LEU A 190 3.30 8.06 -4.06
C LEU A 190 3.22 9.33 -4.91
N ALA A 191 3.60 10.49 -4.37
CA ALA A 191 3.50 11.74 -5.09
C ALA A 191 4.70 11.89 -6.05
N PRO A 192 4.50 12.20 -7.34
CA PRO A 192 5.60 12.63 -8.18
C PRO A 192 6.14 13.97 -7.65
N PRO A 193 7.46 14.13 -7.53
CA PRO A 193 8.05 15.40 -7.11
C PRO A 193 7.90 16.44 -8.24
N LYS A 194 7.96 17.73 -7.87
CA LYS A 194 7.99 18.81 -8.85
C LYS A 194 9.22 18.66 -9.75
N ARG A 195 9.10 19.05 -11.02
CA ARG A 195 10.18 18.95 -12.02
C ARG A 195 11.47 19.65 -11.59
N GLU A 196 11.34 20.75 -10.83
CA GLU A 196 12.43 21.53 -10.26
C GLU A 196 13.28 20.79 -9.22
N VAL A 197 12.82 19.65 -8.68
CA VAL A 197 13.56 18.85 -7.68
C VAL A 197 14.54 17.89 -8.35
N PHE A 198 14.32 17.55 -9.63
CA PHE A 198 15.16 16.60 -10.35
C PHE A 198 16.54 17.20 -10.62
N ARG A 199 17.58 16.47 -10.26
CA ARG A 199 19.00 16.83 -10.42
C ARG A 199 19.73 15.78 -11.27
N PRO A 200 20.88 16.09 -11.88
CA PRO A 200 21.74 15.08 -12.47
C PRO A 200 22.05 13.94 -11.49
N VAL A 201 22.12 12.70 -12.01
CA VAL A 201 22.40 11.50 -11.19
C VAL A 201 23.67 11.66 -10.34
N ALA A 202 24.74 12.20 -10.93
CA ALA A 202 26.03 12.38 -10.26
C ALA A 202 25.94 13.25 -8.98
N GLU A 203 24.99 14.17 -8.90
CA GLU A 203 24.81 15.04 -7.72
C GLU A 203 24.06 14.37 -6.57
N VAL A 204 23.17 13.43 -6.88
CA VAL A 204 22.24 12.85 -5.89
C VAL A 204 22.70 11.47 -5.42
N LEU A 205 23.35 10.72 -6.31
CA LEU A 205 23.74 9.34 -6.07
C LEU A 205 24.67 9.16 -4.86
N PRO A 206 25.72 9.98 -4.63
CA PRO A 206 26.58 9.82 -3.47
C PRO A 206 25.79 9.82 -2.16
N ALA A 207 24.85 10.76 -2.02
CA ALA A 207 24.00 10.84 -0.83
C ALA A 207 22.98 9.68 -0.70
N ILE A 208 22.64 9.01 -1.80
CA ILE A 208 21.83 7.78 -1.77
C ILE A 208 22.70 6.61 -1.33
N ILE A 209 23.88 6.44 -1.93
CA ILE A 209 24.87 5.42 -1.59
C ILE A 209 25.19 5.48 -0.10
N ASP A 210 25.51 6.67 0.41
CA ASP A 210 25.80 6.89 1.83
C ASP A 210 24.62 6.44 2.70
N LYS A 211 23.38 6.85 2.36
CA LYS A 211 22.19 6.42 3.11
C LYS A 211 21.96 4.92 3.07
N VAL A 212 22.14 4.28 1.92
CA VAL A 212 21.99 2.82 1.78
C VAL A 212 23.03 2.10 2.63
N HIS A 213 24.29 2.54 2.62
CA HIS A 213 25.35 1.92 3.41
C HIS A 213 25.19 2.18 4.91
N THR A 214 24.96 3.43 5.33
CA THR A 214 24.85 3.80 6.75
C THR A 214 23.65 3.13 7.41
N TRP A 215 22.48 3.15 6.75
CA TRP A 215 21.23 2.70 7.37
C TRP A 215 20.81 1.29 6.95
N ARG A 216 21.54 0.67 6.00
CA ARG A 216 21.19 -0.61 5.35
C ARG A 216 19.71 -0.68 4.99
N SER A 217 19.18 0.43 4.45
CA SER A 217 17.75 0.61 4.22
C SER A 217 17.47 0.97 2.76
N PRO A 218 16.46 0.34 2.14
CA PRO A 218 16.04 0.67 0.78
C PRO A 218 15.70 2.15 0.60
N GLN A 219 16.21 2.74 -0.47
CA GLN A 219 15.91 4.12 -0.86
C GLN A 219 15.03 4.13 -2.11
N GLN A 220 14.01 4.98 -2.12
CA GLN A 220 13.17 5.17 -3.28
C GLN A 220 13.56 6.46 -4.00
N VAL A 221 13.68 6.38 -5.32
CA VAL A 221 13.95 7.52 -6.20
C VAL A 221 12.97 7.53 -7.37
N MET A 222 12.87 8.68 -8.01
CA MET A 222 12.19 8.82 -9.29
C MET A 222 13.20 9.29 -10.33
N LEU A 223 13.27 8.55 -11.44
CA LEU A 223 14.00 8.93 -12.63
C LEU A 223 13.08 9.72 -13.56
N HIS A 224 13.63 10.73 -14.21
CA HIS A 224 12.99 11.51 -15.25
C HIS A 224 13.91 11.55 -16.47
N CYS A 225 13.43 11.00 -17.58
CA CYS A 225 14.09 10.99 -18.88
C CYS A 225 13.47 12.12 -19.73
N PRO A 226 14.14 13.28 -19.86
CA PRO A 226 13.50 14.48 -20.41
C PRO A 226 13.06 14.35 -21.87
N GLU A 227 13.78 13.56 -22.68
CA GLU A 227 13.50 13.48 -24.13
C GLU A 227 12.24 12.65 -24.41
N LYS A 228 12.02 11.59 -23.62
CA LYS A 228 10.82 10.75 -23.70
C LYS A 228 9.67 11.22 -22.81
N ALA A 229 9.84 12.32 -22.08
CA ALA A 229 8.93 12.78 -21.03
C ALA A 229 8.51 11.65 -20.06
N HIS A 230 9.42 10.70 -19.83
CA HIS A 230 9.14 9.47 -19.10
C HIS A 230 9.59 9.59 -17.64
N TYR A 231 8.74 9.12 -16.73
CA TYR A 231 9.03 9.07 -15.30
C TYR A 231 8.96 7.63 -14.82
N GLU A 232 9.95 7.25 -14.02
CA GLU A 232 10.02 5.90 -13.48
C GLU A 232 10.38 5.91 -12.01
N ARG A 233 9.72 5.05 -11.23
CA ARG A 233 10.07 4.83 -9.83
C ARG A 233 11.07 3.70 -9.72
N LEU A 234 12.11 3.92 -8.92
CA LEU A 234 13.15 2.95 -8.67
C LEU A 234 13.41 2.81 -7.17
N PHE A 235 13.48 1.58 -6.69
CA PHE A 235 14.07 1.27 -5.40
C PHE A 235 15.53 0.87 -5.58
N ILE A 236 16.42 1.45 -4.77
CA ILE A 236 17.81 1.04 -4.65
C ILE A 236 17.93 0.38 -3.28
N VAL A 237 18.25 -0.91 -3.26
CA VAL A 237 18.35 -1.71 -2.03
C VAL A 237 19.81 -2.05 -1.71
N PRO A 238 20.16 -2.28 -0.43
CA PRO A 238 21.48 -2.84 -0.08
C PRO A 238 21.75 -4.17 -0.77
N ASP A 239 23.01 -4.48 -1.05
CA ASP A 239 23.41 -5.73 -1.72
C ASP A 239 23.16 -6.99 -0.86
N ASP A 240 22.94 -6.82 0.45
CA ASP A 240 22.54 -7.89 1.37
C ASP A 240 21.02 -8.05 1.51
N TRP A 241 20.24 -7.35 0.68
CA TRP A 241 18.78 -7.45 0.67
C TRP A 241 18.28 -8.63 -0.19
N PRO A 242 17.18 -9.31 0.16
CA PRO A 242 16.48 -9.22 1.43
C PRO A 242 17.19 -10.03 2.52
N ARG A 243 17.35 -9.44 3.70
CA ARG A 243 17.94 -10.13 4.88
C ARG A 243 17.01 -11.17 5.50
N GLN A 244 15.73 -11.11 5.18
CA GLN A 244 14.69 -12.01 5.64
C GLN A 244 13.54 -11.99 4.64
N VAL A 245 12.89 -13.14 4.46
CA VAL A 245 11.72 -13.31 3.60
C VAL A 245 10.60 -13.91 4.46
N PRO A 246 9.44 -13.24 4.58
CA PRO A 246 8.34 -13.76 5.37
C PRO A 246 7.80 -15.06 4.77
N LEU A 247 7.50 -16.03 5.62
CA LEU A 247 6.85 -17.26 5.18
C LEU A 247 5.44 -16.97 4.65
N PRO A 248 4.98 -17.73 3.62
CA PRO A 248 3.60 -17.64 3.17
C PRO A 248 2.60 -17.83 4.31
N PRO A 249 1.47 -17.10 4.31
CA PRO A 249 0.44 -17.29 5.34
C PRO A 249 -0.08 -18.73 5.27
N ARG A 250 -0.21 -19.38 6.44
CA ARG A 250 -0.76 -20.74 6.51
C ARG A 250 -2.15 -20.76 5.87
N ILE A 251 -2.39 -21.74 5.01
CA ILE A 251 -3.74 -22.11 4.60
C ILE A 251 -4.37 -22.73 5.85
N ARG A 252 -5.46 -22.15 6.33
CA ARG A 252 -6.31 -22.82 7.31
C ARG A 252 -7.34 -23.56 6.49
N ASP A 253 -7.30 -24.88 6.58
CA ASP A 253 -8.34 -25.77 6.05
C ASP A 253 -9.69 -25.49 6.73
#